data_AF-A0AAE1UMH7-F1
#
_entry.id   AF-A0AAE1UMH7-F1
#
_cell.length_a   1.000
_cell.length_b   1.000
_cell.length_c   1.000
_cell.angle_alpha   90.00
_cell.angle_beta   90.00
_cell.angle_gamma   90.00
#
_symmetry.space_group_name_H-M   'P 1'
#
loop_
_entity.id
_entity.type
_entity.pdbx_description
1 polymer ?
#
loop_
_entity_poly.entity_id
_entity_poly.type
_entity_poly.pdbx_seq_one_letter_code
_entity_poly.pdbx_strand_id
1 'polypeptide(L)'
;MLTTLVLSRSYAGNLMSQLAVRYIPQPFQSLRDVLNHPSVTMIWEANTAYVQYIYAVQSGPYREVADLERVGRVEFQRATEFPVSVDTSVRNGGHVLMVEDLTAKVFMAHDFTATG
;
A
#
# COMPACT_ATOMS: atom_id res chain seq x y z
N MET A 1 38.67 -23.41 18.52
CA MET A 1 37.95 -24.01 17.38
C MET A 1 36.45 -24.12 17.59
N LEU A 2 35.98 -24.53 18.78
CA LEU A 2 34.54 -24.69 19.07
C LEU A 2 33.75 -23.36 19.06
N THR A 3 34.34 -22.28 19.58
CA THR A 3 33.76 -20.93 19.58
C THR A 3 33.56 -20.36 18.18
N THR A 4 34.55 -20.48 17.30
CA THR A 4 34.47 -20.10 15.88
C THR A 4 33.39 -20.88 15.12
N LEU A 5 33.18 -22.16 15.44
CA LEU A 5 32.14 -22.99 14.83
C LEU A 5 30.73 -22.55 15.28
N VAL A 6 30.56 -22.23 16.56
CA VAL A 6 29.28 -21.73 17.10
C VAL A 6 28.93 -20.38 16.49
N LEU A 7 29.91 -19.48 16.35
CA LEU A 7 29.71 -18.16 15.74
C LEU A 7 29.33 -18.25 14.27
N SER A 8 30.01 -19.10 13.48
CA SER A 8 29.71 -19.25 12.05
C SER A 8 28.33 -19.87 11.81
N ARG A 9 27.94 -20.87 12.61
CA ARG A 9 26.59 -21.47 12.57
C ARG A 9 25.51 -20.49 12.99
N SER A 10 25.74 -19.69 14.04
CA SER A 10 24.78 -18.68 14.51
C SER A 10 24.59 -17.58 13.47
N TYR A 11 25.68 -17.13 12.84
CA TYR A 11 25.63 -16.15 11.76
C TYR A 11 24.87 -16.68 10.54
N ALA A 12 25.17 -17.91 10.10
CA ALA A 12 24.49 -18.52 8.97
C ALA A 12 22.98 -18.71 9.23
N GLY A 13 22.61 -19.12 10.46
CA GLY A 13 21.21 -19.26 10.86
C GLY A 13 20.47 -17.92 10.90
N ASN A 14 21.10 -16.87 11.45
CA ASN A 14 20.50 -15.54 11.48
C ASN A 14 20.34 -14.94 10.08
N LEU A 15 21.35 -15.10 9.22
CA LEU A 15 21.31 -14.66 7.84
C LEU A 15 20.21 -15.39 7.05
N MET A 16 20.08 -16.71 7.21
CA MET A 16 18.97 -17.46 6.61
C MET A 16 17.61 -16.98 7.12
N SER A 17 17.47 -16.68 8.41
CA SER A 17 16.23 -16.15 8.97
C SER A 17 15.85 -14.79 8.35
N GLN A 18 16.82 -13.88 8.23
CA GLN A 18 16.61 -12.58 7.59
C GLN A 18 16.30 -12.68 6.08
N LEU A 19 16.89 -13.66 5.39
CA LEU A 19 16.61 -13.90 3.97
C LEU A 19 15.30 -14.66 3.74
N ALA A 20 14.84 -15.45 4.71
CA ALA A 20 13.61 -16.22 4.62
C ALA A 20 12.35 -15.35 4.79
N VAL A 21 12.44 -14.28 5.58
CA VAL A 21 11.33 -13.35 5.80
C VAL A 21 11.59 -12.06 5.03
N ARG A 22 11.09 -11.99 3.80
CA ARG A 22 11.05 -10.73 3.05
C ARG A 22 9.92 -9.87 3.60
N TYR A 23 10.29 -8.80 4.30
CA TYR A 23 9.36 -7.82 4.84
C TYR A 23 8.86 -6.93 3.70
N ILE A 24 7.54 -6.92 3.45
CA ILE A 24 6.92 -5.93 2.57
C ILE A 24 6.60 -4.71 3.44
N PRO A 25 7.31 -3.57 3.29
CA PRO A 25 7.03 -2.39 4.07
C PRO A 25 5.62 -1.90 3.78
N GLN A 26 4.82 -1.76 4.84
CA GLN A 26 3.48 -1.21 4.77
C GLN A 26 3.47 0.13 5.55
N PRO A 27 3.84 1.24 4.89
CA PRO A 27 4.02 2.53 5.55
C PRO A 27 2.72 3.08 6.16
N PHE A 28 1.58 2.67 5.63
CA PHE A 28 0.25 3.04 6.14
C PHE A 28 -0.49 1.76 6.56
N GLN A 29 -1.00 1.74 7.79
CA GLN A 29 -1.75 0.60 8.35
C GLN A 29 -3.24 0.92 8.48
N SER A 30 -3.61 2.20 8.43
CA SER A 30 -4.98 2.67 8.53
C SER A 30 -5.24 3.81 7.56
N LEU A 31 -6.52 4.01 7.23
CA LEU A 31 -6.96 5.18 6.49
C LEU A 31 -6.55 6.49 7.19
N ARG A 32 -6.51 6.50 8.53
CA ARG A 32 -6.14 7.68 9.29
C ARG A 32 -4.69 8.09 9.05
N ASP A 33 -3.78 7.13 8.89
CA ASP A 33 -2.37 7.40 8.60
C ASP A 33 -2.22 8.13 7.25
N VAL A 34 -3.00 7.71 6.25
CA VAL A 34 -3.01 8.33 4.91
C VAL A 34 -3.62 9.74 4.95
N LEU A 35 -4.73 9.91 5.69
CA LEU A 35 -5.38 11.23 5.85
C LEU A 35 -4.43 12.25 6.47
N ASN A 36 -3.69 11.84 7.50
CA ASN A 36 -2.74 12.68 8.22
C ASN A 36 -1.45 12.98 7.44
N HIS A 37 -1.14 12.22 6.38
CA HIS A 37 0.10 12.36 5.62
C HIS A 37 -0.07 13.34 4.44
N PRO A 38 0.38 14.60 4.52
CA PRO A 38 -0.05 15.66 3.58
C PRO A 38 0.47 15.48 2.16
N SER A 39 1.55 14.72 1.93
CA SER A 39 2.21 14.61 0.63
C SER A 39 1.75 13.42 -0.21
N VAL A 40 0.77 12.65 0.24
CA VAL A 40 0.31 11.44 -0.45
C VAL A 40 -1.11 11.63 -0.97
N THR A 41 -1.32 11.23 -2.22
CA THR A 41 -2.60 11.24 -2.93
C THR A 41 -3.22 9.85 -2.94
N MET A 42 -4.52 9.76 -2.68
CA MET A 42 -5.26 8.50 -2.70
C MET A 42 -5.88 8.26 -4.07
N ILE A 43 -5.72 7.05 -4.61
CA ILE A 43 -6.39 6.61 -5.82
C ILE A 43 -7.53 5.69 -5.42
N TRP A 44 -8.76 6.02 -5.81
CA TRP A 44 -9.97 5.24 -5.56
C TRP A 44 -10.60 4.79 -6.87
N GLU A 45 -11.34 3.68 -6.83
CA GLU A 45 -12.07 3.20 -8.01
C GLU A 45 -13.29 4.08 -8.30
N ALA A 46 -13.28 4.72 -9.47
CA ALA A 46 -14.38 5.53 -9.96
C ALA A 46 -15.66 4.71 -10.22
N ASN A 47 -16.81 5.34 -10.05
CA ASN A 47 -18.14 4.77 -10.35
C ASN A 47 -18.51 3.51 -9.56
N THR A 48 -17.99 3.38 -8.33
CA THR A 48 -18.32 2.28 -7.42
C THR A 48 -19.28 2.72 -6.31
N ALA A 49 -19.90 1.74 -5.65
CA ALA A 49 -20.70 1.98 -4.45
C ALA A 49 -19.87 2.62 -3.31
N TYR A 50 -18.56 2.40 -3.27
CA TYR A 50 -17.66 3.01 -2.29
C TYR A 50 -17.58 4.53 -2.45
N VAL A 51 -17.45 5.00 -3.69
CA VAL A 51 -17.42 6.44 -4.00
C VAL A 51 -18.76 7.09 -3.65
N GLN A 52 -19.87 6.43 -3.98
CA GLN A 52 -21.19 6.90 -3.58
C GLN A 52 -21.34 7.01 -2.06
N TYR A 53 -20.83 6.02 -1.32
CA TYR A 53 -20.83 6.04 0.14
C TYR A 53 -19.99 7.20 0.72
N ILE A 54 -18.80 7.43 0.17
CA ILE A 54 -17.90 8.53 0.56
C ILE A 54 -18.60 9.89 0.41
N TYR A 55 -19.39 10.10 -0.65
CA TYR A 55 -20.13 11.35 -0.81
C TYR A 55 -21.38 11.45 0.06
N ALA A 56 -22.02 10.33 0.39
CA ALA A 56 -23.24 10.31 1.18
C ALA A 56 -22.99 10.55 2.68
N VAL A 57 -21.81 10.22 3.18
CA VAL A 57 -21.49 10.33 4.61
C VAL A 57 -21.28 11.78 5.05
N GLN A 58 -21.85 12.13 6.21
CA GLN A 58 -21.83 13.50 6.72
C GLN A 58 -20.66 13.77 7.68
N SER A 59 -20.06 12.73 8.26
CA SER A 59 -18.99 12.86 9.27
C SER A 59 -18.04 11.66 9.28
N GLY A 60 -16.89 11.83 9.93
CA GLY A 60 -15.87 10.79 10.10
C GLY A 60 -14.84 10.72 8.98
N PRO A 61 -13.96 9.70 8.99
CA PRO A 61 -12.81 9.63 8.10
C PRO A 61 -13.17 9.64 6.61
N TYR A 62 -14.28 9.02 6.22
CA TYR A 62 -14.74 9.02 4.83
C TYR A 62 -15.27 10.37 4.36
N ARG A 63 -15.83 11.19 5.27
CA ARG A 63 -16.17 12.58 4.98
C ARG A 63 -14.92 13.39 4.67
N GLU A 64 -13.86 13.19 5.45
CA GLU A 64 -12.57 13.83 5.22
C GLU A 64 -11.95 13.42 3.88
N VAL A 65 -12.10 12.16 3.45
CA VAL A 65 -11.70 11.72 2.10
C VAL A 65 -12.45 12.53 1.03
N ALA A 66 -13.76 12.69 1.15
CA ALA A 66 -14.53 13.51 0.21
C ALA A 66 -14.07 14.97 0.18
N ASP A 67 -13.72 15.55 1.33
CA ASP A 67 -13.21 16.92 1.40
C ASP A 67 -11.80 17.05 0.80
N LEU A 68 -10.98 15.99 0.84
CA LEU A 68 -9.64 15.94 0.26
C LEU A 68 -9.63 15.89 -1.28
N GLU A 69 -10.73 15.51 -1.91
CA GLU A 69 -10.89 15.60 -3.37
C GLU A 69 -10.73 17.05 -3.86
N ARG A 70 -11.29 18.02 -3.13
CA ARG A 70 -11.23 19.45 -3.49
C ARG A 70 -9.83 20.04 -3.51
N VAL A 71 -8.90 19.41 -2.78
CA VAL A 71 -7.49 19.82 -2.71
C VAL A 71 -6.59 18.93 -3.57
N GLY A 72 -7.17 18.08 -4.42
CA GLY A 72 -6.44 17.21 -5.35
C GLY A 72 -5.68 16.06 -4.66
N ARG A 73 -6.05 15.70 -3.43
CA ARG A 73 -5.45 14.58 -2.68
C ARG A 73 -6.22 13.27 -2.85
N VAL A 74 -7.26 13.26 -3.67
CA VAL A 74 -8.04 12.08 -4.06
C VAL A 74 -8.24 12.11 -5.56
N GLU A 75 -7.92 10.99 -6.22
CA GLU A 75 -8.16 10.75 -7.63
C GLU A 75 -9.08 9.55 -7.79
N PHE A 76 -10.10 9.70 -8.64
CA PHE A 76 -10.97 8.61 -9.02
C PHE A 76 -10.56 8.08 -10.38
N GLN A 77 -10.11 6.83 -10.43
CA GLN A 77 -9.61 6.17 -11.63
C GLN A 77 -10.41 4.90 -11.91
N ARG A 78 -10.47 4.46 -13.17
CA ARG A 78 -11.11 3.18 -13.52
C ARG A 78 -10.21 2.02 -13.11
N ALA A 79 -10.79 0.87 -12.76
CA ALA A 79 -10.01 -0.34 -12.43
C ALA A 79 -9.01 -0.74 -13.54
N THR A 80 -9.33 -0.46 -14.81
CA THR A 80 -8.44 -0.70 -15.95
C THR A 80 -7.16 0.14 -15.95
N GLU A 81 -7.14 1.25 -15.22
CA GLU A 81 -6.01 2.19 -15.14
C GLU A 81 -5.06 1.84 -13.98
N PHE A 82 -5.52 1.03 -13.01
CA PHE A 82 -4.74 0.67 -11.82
C PHE A 82 -3.37 0.06 -12.12
N PRO A 83 -3.19 -0.88 -13.08
CA PRO A 83 -1.87 -1.45 -13.34
C PRO A 83 -0.83 -0.37 -13.68
N VAL A 84 -1.20 0.60 -14.51
CA VAL A 84 -0.33 1.71 -14.91
C VAL A 84 -0.04 2.62 -13.73
N SER A 85 -1.08 2.97 -12.96
CA SER A 85 -0.93 3.84 -11.77
C SER A 85 -0.11 3.18 -10.66
N VAL A 86 -0.19 1.86 -10.51
CA VAL A 86 0.64 1.11 -9.57
C VAL A 86 2.12 1.26 -9.94
N ASP A 87 2.47 1.03 -11.20
CA ASP A 87 3.87 1.06 -11.64
C ASP A 87 4.46 2.48 -11.74
N THR A 88 3.63 3.49 -11.99
CA THR A 88 4.09 4.88 -12.19
C THR A 88 3.98 5.77 -10.95
N SER A 89 2.94 5.61 -10.15
CA SER A 89 2.57 6.55 -9.09
C SER A 89 2.67 5.95 -7.70
N VAL A 90 2.15 4.72 -7.51
CA VAL A 90 2.13 4.04 -6.21
C VAL A 90 3.52 3.54 -5.85
N ARG A 91 4.23 2.88 -6.79
CA ARG A 91 5.60 2.39 -6.57
C ARG A 91 6.60 3.49 -6.23
N ASN A 92 6.38 4.69 -6.76
CA ASN A 92 7.21 5.87 -6.49
C ASN A 92 6.91 6.53 -5.13
N GLY A 93 5.91 6.03 -4.38
CA GLY A 93 5.59 6.47 -3.02
C GLY A 93 4.79 7.78 -2.94
N GLY A 94 4.42 8.38 -4.07
CA GLY A 94 3.59 9.59 -4.10
C GLY A 94 2.09 9.30 -3.93
N HIS A 95 1.66 8.07 -4.20
CA HIS A 95 0.25 7.69 -4.22
C HIS A 95 0.00 6.41 -3.44
N VAL A 96 -1.22 6.27 -2.92
CA VAL A 96 -1.72 5.04 -2.28
C VAL A 96 -2.97 4.60 -3.03
N LEU A 97 -2.99 3.33 -3.44
CA LEU A 97 -4.15 2.73 -4.09
C LEU A 97 -5.11 2.16 -3.04
N MET A 98 -6.35 2.65 -3.04
CA MET A 98 -7.43 2.24 -2.14
C MET A 98 -8.32 1.24 -2.87
N VAL A 99 -8.14 -0.05 -2.59
CA VAL A 99 -8.85 -1.17 -3.21
C VAL A 99 -9.21 -2.24 -2.17
N GLU A 100 -10.02 -3.21 -2.56
CA GLU A 100 -10.34 -4.35 -1.72
C GLU A 100 -9.11 -5.23 -1.47
N ASP A 101 -9.13 -5.95 -0.36
CA ASP A 101 -8.04 -6.85 0.07
C ASP A 101 -7.65 -7.86 -1.01
N LEU A 102 -8.61 -8.41 -1.75
CA LEU A 102 -8.33 -9.36 -2.84
C LEU A 102 -7.54 -8.70 -3.97
N THR A 103 -7.98 -7.52 -4.41
CA THR A 103 -7.35 -6.73 -5.47
C THR A 103 -5.93 -6.34 -5.06
N ALA A 104 -5.75 -5.85 -3.83
CA ALA A 104 -4.45 -5.52 -3.27
C ALA A 104 -3.51 -6.74 -3.28
N LYS A 105 -3.98 -7.91 -2.82
CA LYS A 105 -3.20 -9.15 -2.82
C LYS A 105 -2.78 -9.59 -4.22
N VAL A 106 -3.63 -9.42 -5.24
CA VAL A 106 -3.26 -9.74 -6.62
C VAL A 106 -2.12 -8.85 -7.11
N PHE A 107 -2.20 -7.53 -6.88
CA PHE A 107 -1.13 -6.61 -7.26
C PHE A 107 0.16 -6.86 -6.48
N MET A 108 0.07 -7.12 -5.17
CA MET A 108 1.23 -7.49 -4.35
C MET A 108 1.86 -8.81 -4.81
N ALA A 109 1.06 -9.82 -5.16
CA ALA A 109 1.57 -11.10 -5.66
C ALA A 109 2.24 -10.96 -7.04
N HIS A 110 1.67 -10.13 -7.92
CA HIS A 110 2.28 -9.79 -9.20
C HIS A 110 3.62 -9.06 -8.98
N ASP A 111 3.64 -8.08 -8.07
CA ASP A 111 4.86 -7.34 -7.72
C ASP A 111 5.95 -8.25 -7.14
N PHE A 112 5.57 -9.14 -6.21
CA PHE A 112 6.45 -10.15 -5.64
C PHE A 112 7.00 -11.10 -6.71
N THR A 113 6.16 -11.53 -7.66
CA THR A 113 6.59 -12.39 -8.78
C THR A 113 7.59 -11.68 -9.69
N ALA A 114 7.42 -10.37 -9.90
CA ALA A 114 8.29 -9.57 -10.77
C ALA A 114 9.62 -9.19 -10.10
N THR A 115 9.64 -8.97 -8.78
CA THR A 115 10.78 -8.38 -8.07
C THR A 115 11.49 -9.32 -7.09
N GLY A 116 10.82 -10.39 -6.63
CA GLY A 116 11.36 -11.43 -5.76
C GLY A 116 11.21 -11.15 -4.27
#